data_AF-A0A6A7LDV0-F1
#
_entry.id   AF-A0A6A7LDV0-F1
#
_cell.length_a   1.000
_cell.length_b   1.000
_cell.length_c   1.000
_cell.angle_alpha   90.00
_cell.angle_beta   90.00
_cell.angle_gamma   90.00
#
_symmetry.space_group_name_H-M   'P 1'
#
loop_
_entity.id
_entity.type
_entity.pdbx_description
1 polymer ?
#
loop_
_entity_poly.entity_id
_entity_poly.type
_entity_poly.pdbx_seq_one_letter_code
_entity_poly.pdbx_strand_id
1 'polypeptide(L)'
;MTVELLHNSRIEIITRWLKGEQRDKISAAMGLGAGTISAIISEWKAEIGIPNADTLRQFSTELRRLGITASQCVLGCRILGVLRKLRVDEENLESFVSQVYQRCQSKSITPQAIVDCSQEILSMAEKTPISRIPQIVQTMIVEKQKLEQELSILRRDQATAKKEREEALKNSKIAISNINEFIGLKDMLSKSGLSFDNLPEINKLARVLYNVKECLYEPRTITTKLSAIDNLQERQLELQDKVVVEEQRLNKTVRERVENENRLSLCQMCLGLYDQLESMECGLKELTMLRNTIFEISKSNNIHPQLAFKKFCSDIEDQYDAKLGFEKRIEEMNKSLIDAQQEFRSISLECSKLKDIHVKLGELFEYGVSQSDIVYWNNIVKGYTRDPSSMNEDLLQYGGLVNARTQLESIVKALRLEEEHLTDRVKVLKEEAKKISLSIKFEVSLGIRLIQIFLKDLEAKIAESNKATEESLRSVKQQSMSIAEQTVKSLQTLDANTKQQLDLFQKIGATAEFSPLVKAARGQYVDREDLKVSVIRAMGIMHSRLNYMLNSRTQNKLQEAIEELESEILVS
;
A
#
# COMPACT_ATOMS: atom_id res chain seq x y z
N MET A 1 2.56 3.99 98.68
CA MET A 1 2.97 3.94 97.27
C MET A 1 3.71 2.62 97.09
N THR A 2 3.13 1.67 96.35
CA THR A 2 3.64 0.29 96.23
C THR A 2 5.00 0.25 95.52
N VAL A 3 5.86 -0.71 95.86
CA VAL A 3 7.25 -0.85 95.36
C VAL A 3 7.32 -0.86 93.82
N GLU A 4 6.28 -1.37 93.14
CA GLU A 4 6.16 -1.35 91.67
C GLU A 4 6.01 0.06 91.07
N LEU A 5 5.27 0.96 91.72
CA LEU A 5 5.13 2.36 91.26
C LEU A 5 6.46 3.12 91.35
N LEU A 6 7.28 2.81 92.36
CA LEU A 6 8.61 3.39 92.53
C LEU A 6 9.61 2.86 91.48
N HIS A 7 9.56 1.56 91.17
CA HIS A 7 10.43 0.93 90.18
C HIS A 7 10.13 1.40 88.75
N ASN A 8 8.85 1.49 88.38
CA ASN A 8 8.43 2.01 87.07
C ASN A 8 8.79 3.49 86.89
N SER A 9 8.68 4.29 87.97
CA SER A 9 9.12 5.68 87.96
C SER A 9 10.64 5.81 87.78
N ARG A 10 11.43 4.91 88.39
CA ARG A 10 12.89 4.88 88.22
C ARG A 10 13.30 4.57 86.77
N ILE A 11 12.70 3.55 86.16
CA ILE A 11 12.97 3.17 84.76
C ILE A 11 12.62 4.31 83.80
N GLU A 12 11.49 4.98 84.02
CA GLU A 12 11.06 6.10 83.17
C GLU A 12 11.99 7.32 83.30
N ILE A 13 12.46 7.63 84.52
CA ILE A 13 13.47 8.68 84.75
C ILE A 13 14.76 8.38 83.97
N ILE A 14 15.27 7.15 84.08
CA ILE A 14 16.50 6.73 83.39
C ILE A 14 16.30 6.75 81.87
N THR A 15 15.14 6.30 81.39
CA THR A 15 14.81 6.29 79.97
C THR A 15 14.75 7.70 79.39
N ARG A 16 14.11 8.65 80.07
CA ARG A 16 14.07 10.06 79.64
C ARG A 16 15.44 10.73 79.69
N TRP A 17 16.23 10.39 80.70
CA TRP A 17 17.61 10.86 80.80
C TRP A 17 18.48 10.35 79.65
N LEU A 18 18.40 9.05 79.33
CA LEU A 18 19.08 8.43 78.18
C LEU A 18 18.63 9.01 76.84
N LYS A 19 17.36 9.43 76.73
CA LYS A 19 16.83 10.17 75.56
C LYS A 19 17.41 11.59 75.39
N GLY A 20 18.27 12.03 76.31
CA GLY A 20 18.94 13.33 76.28
C GLY A 20 18.17 14.45 76.98
N GLU A 21 17.10 14.16 77.73
CA GLU A 21 16.35 15.20 78.44
C GLU A 21 17.16 15.76 79.62
N GLN A 22 17.07 17.08 79.82
CA GLN A 22 17.69 17.73 80.98
C GLN A 22 16.91 17.42 82.26
N ARG A 23 17.60 17.38 83.39
CA ARG A 23 17.03 17.07 84.72
C ARG A 23 15.76 17.87 85.01
N ASP A 24 15.79 19.17 84.78
CA ASP A 24 14.68 20.07 85.11
C ASP A 24 13.45 19.82 84.22
N LYS A 25 13.68 19.37 82.97
CA LYS A 25 12.62 18.95 82.06
C LYS A 25 11.98 17.64 82.49
N ILE A 26 12.78 16.70 82.99
CA ILE A 26 12.28 15.43 83.56
C ILE A 26 11.50 15.71 84.85
N SER A 27 11.98 16.65 85.68
CA SER A 27 11.33 17.10 86.92
C SER A 27 9.95 17.68 86.65
N ALA A 28 9.84 18.59 85.68
CA ALA A 28 8.57 19.16 85.25
C ALA A 28 7.63 18.09 84.65
N ALA A 29 8.15 17.15 83.86
CA ALA A 29 7.35 16.13 83.20
C ALA A 29 6.82 15.04 84.15
N MET A 30 7.49 14.79 85.26
CA MET A 30 7.14 13.73 86.21
C MET A 30 6.55 14.25 87.54
N GLY A 31 6.54 15.56 87.77
CA GLY A 31 6.05 16.17 89.00
C GLY A 31 6.89 15.83 90.25
N LEU A 32 8.15 15.43 90.05
CA LEU A 32 9.09 15.04 91.10
C LEU A 32 10.13 16.12 91.34
N GLY A 33 10.59 16.28 92.59
CA GLY A 33 11.64 17.24 92.93
C GLY A 33 12.94 16.94 92.19
N ALA A 34 13.62 17.97 91.68
CA ALA A 34 14.87 17.83 90.93
C ALA A 34 15.96 17.06 91.71
N GLY A 35 15.99 17.19 93.04
CA GLY A 35 16.87 16.43 93.92
C GLY A 35 16.62 14.91 93.88
N THR A 36 15.36 14.48 93.79
CA THR A 36 14.97 13.07 93.67
C THR A 36 15.42 12.47 92.34
N ILE A 37 15.29 13.21 91.24
CA ILE A 37 15.76 12.77 89.92
C ILE A 37 17.28 12.68 89.89
N SER A 38 17.99 13.67 90.45
CA SER A 38 19.44 13.62 90.57
C SER A 38 19.93 12.44 91.41
N ALA A 39 19.26 12.13 92.52
CA ALA A 39 19.60 10.99 93.35
C ALA A 39 19.45 9.67 92.58
N ILE A 40 18.33 9.48 91.88
CA ILE A 40 18.04 8.26 91.09
C ILE A 40 19.03 8.09 89.94
N ILE A 41 19.35 9.17 89.21
CA ILE A 41 20.34 9.12 88.13
C ILE A 41 21.73 8.80 88.69
N SER A 42 22.15 9.45 89.78
CA SER A 42 23.46 9.21 90.39
C SER A 42 23.61 7.79 90.92
N GLU A 43 22.54 7.24 91.51
CA GLU A 43 22.50 5.85 91.98
C GLU A 43 22.62 4.87 90.80
N TRP A 44 21.84 5.08 89.74
CA TRP A 44 21.94 4.25 88.53
C TRP A 44 23.32 4.37 87.86
N LYS A 45 23.88 5.58 87.78
CA LYS A 45 25.25 5.81 87.30
C LYS A 45 26.28 5.05 88.14
N ALA A 46 26.10 4.96 89.45
CA ALA A 46 26.99 4.19 90.32
C ALA A 46 26.85 2.68 90.09
N GLU A 47 25.63 2.19 89.82
CA GLU A 47 25.34 0.77 89.54
C GLU A 47 26.01 0.26 88.25
N ILE A 48 25.96 1.02 87.15
CA ILE A 48 26.51 0.60 85.85
C ILE A 48 27.91 1.15 85.56
N GLY A 49 28.42 2.01 86.43
CA GLY A 49 29.66 2.77 86.27
C GLY A 49 29.44 4.11 85.57
N ILE A 50 29.91 5.20 86.20
CA ILE A 50 29.70 6.58 85.72
C ILE A 50 30.16 6.76 84.25
N PRO A 51 31.36 6.29 83.82
CA PRO A 51 31.79 6.44 82.43
C PRO A 51 30.88 5.72 81.43
N ASN A 52 30.35 4.55 81.81
CA ASN A 52 29.48 3.76 80.93
C ASN A 52 28.10 4.41 80.80
N ALA A 53 27.55 4.93 81.89
CA ALA A 53 26.27 5.62 81.90
C ALA A 53 26.27 6.86 81.00
N ASP A 54 27.34 7.66 81.07
CA ASP A 54 27.49 8.86 80.24
C ASP A 54 27.79 8.51 78.77
N THR A 55 28.56 7.46 78.51
CA THR A 55 28.80 6.96 77.14
C THR A 55 27.53 6.41 76.50
N LEU A 56 26.72 5.65 77.25
CA LEU A 56 25.43 5.13 76.77
C LEU A 56 24.44 6.26 76.47
N ARG A 57 24.43 7.30 77.30
CA ARG A 57 23.64 8.50 77.01
C ARG A 57 24.14 9.18 75.75
N GLN A 58 25.44 9.45 75.63
CA GLN A 58 26.01 10.07 74.44
C GLN A 58 25.69 9.27 73.17
N PHE A 59 25.89 7.95 73.21
CA PHE A 59 25.56 7.04 72.11
C PHE A 59 24.06 7.09 71.75
N SER A 60 23.16 7.00 72.74
CA SER A 60 21.71 7.10 72.51
C SER A 60 21.29 8.45 71.91
N THR A 61 21.92 9.53 72.35
CA THR A 61 21.64 10.88 71.85
C THR A 61 22.16 11.06 70.41
N GLU A 62 23.34 10.52 70.10
CA GLU A 62 23.90 10.53 68.74
C GLU A 62 23.09 9.68 67.75
N LEU A 63 22.66 8.47 68.15
CA LEU A 63 21.76 7.65 67.33
C LEU A 63 20.47 8.40 67.01
N ARG A 64 19.89 9.07 68.01
CA ARG A 64 18.70 9.91 67.83
C ARG A 64 18.96 11.08 66.89
N ARG A 65 20.10 11.76 67.03
CA ARG A 65 20.51 12.88 66.17
C ARG A 65 20.66 12.45 64.71
N LEU A 66 21.20 11.25 64.48
CA LEU A 66 21.38 10.66 63.15
C LEU A 66 20.10 9.97 62.61
N GLY A 67 19.03 9.89 63.40
CA GLY A 67 17.79 9.21 63.01
C GLY A 67 17.94 7.68 62.88
N ILE A 68 18.96 7.09 63.51
CA ILE A 68 19.28 5.67 63.41
C ILE A 68 18.66 4.93 64.60
N THR A 69 17.97 3.84 64.30
CA THR A 69 17.44 2.92 65.32
C THR A 69 18.48 1.88 65.74
N ALA A 70 18.35 1.33 66.95
CA ALA A 70 19.27 0.29 67.42
C ALA A 70 19.29 -0.95 66.49
N SER A 71 18.16 -1.30 65.87
CA SER A 71 18.09 -2.40 64.90
C SER A 71 18.88 -2.10 63.61
N GLN A 72 18.86 -0.85 63.13
CA GLN A 72 19.68 -0.41 62.00
C GLN A 72 21.17 -0.41 62.35
N CYS A 73 21.57 -0.06 63.58
CA CYS A 73 22.95 -0.22 64.03
C CYS A 73 23.41 -1.67 63.99
N VAL A 74 22.58 -2.59 64.50
CA VAL A 74 22.87 -4.03 64.48
C VAL A 74 23.00 -4.53 63.04
N LEU A 75 22.13 -4.08 62.13
CA LEU A 75 22.23 -4.40 60.71
C LEU A 75 23.53 -3.87 60.09
N GLY A 76 23.90 -2.62 60.39
CA GLY A 76 25.17 -2.02 59.98
C GLY A 76 26.38 -2.82 60.46
N CYS A 77 26.39 -3.26 61.73
CA CYS A 77 27.44 -4.14 62.26
C CYS A 77 27.52 -5.49 61.53
N ARG A 78 26.38 -6.08 61.15
CA ARG A 78 26.34 -7.34 60.39
C ARG A 78 26.90 -7.15 58.98
N ILE A 79 26.53 -6.07 58.30
CA ILE A 79 27.03 -5.71 56.97
C ILE A 79 28.55 -5.50 57.04
N LEU A 80 29.03 -4.75 58.02
CA LEU A 80 30.45 -4.55 58.27
C LEU A 80 31.19 -5.88 58.47
N GLY A 81 30.60 -6.82 59.21
CA GLY A 81 31.16 -8.16 59.39
C GLY A 81 31.30 -8.96 58.10
N VAL A 82 30.36 -8.82 57.15
CA VAL A 82 30.46 -9.45 55.82
C VAL A 82 31.56 -8.78 55.00
N LEU A 83 31.63 -7.44 55.02
CA LEU A 83 32.63 -6.68 54.26
C LEU A 83 34.07 -6.96 54.76
N ARG A 84 34.25 -7.15 56.08
CA ARG A 84 35.54 -7.61 56.65
C ARG A 84 35.95 -8.98 56.11
N LYS A 85 35.00 -9.92 55.93
CA LYS A 85 35.29 -11.24 55.33
C LYS A 85 35.72 -11.13 53.86
N LEU A 86 35.25 -10.10 53.16
CA LEU A 86 35.68 -9.74 51.82
C LEU A 86 37.00 -8.96 51.79
N ARG A 87 37.69 -8.83 52.94
CA ARG A 87 38.98 -8.11 53.11
C ARG A 87 38.90 -6.61 52.79
N VAL A 88 37.72 -6.00 52.92
CA VAL A 88 37.57 -4.54 52.84
C VAL A 88 38.00 -3.94 54.17
N ASP A 89 38.94 -3.00 54.11
CA ASP A 89 39.45 -2.27 55.26
C ASP A 89 38.42 -1.25 55.78
N GLU A 90 38.37 -1.06 57.10
CA GLU A 90 37.38 -0.20 57.78
C GLU A 90 37.57 1.27 57.43
N GLU A 91 38.82 1.71 57.30
CA GLU A 91 39.16 3.09 56.92
C GLU A 91 38.76 3.39 55.47
N ASN A 92 38.72 2.36 54.63
CA ASN A 92 38.44 2.47 53.20
C ASN A 92 37.03 2.02 52.82
N LEU A 93 36.21 1.64 53.79
CA LEU A 93 34.89 1.05 53.58
C LEU A 93 33.94 2.01 52.84
N GLU A 94 33.87 3.25 53.31
CA GLU A 94 33.01 4.28 52.73
C GLU A 94 33.43 4.62 51.30
N SER A 95 34.74 4.73 51.06
CA SER A 95 35.33 4.96 49.74
C SER A 95 35.04 3.79 48.80
N PHE A 96 35.20 2.55 49.26
CA PHE A 96 34.93 1.35 48.48
C PHE A 96 33.47 1.27 48.05
N VAL A 97 32.52 1.40 48.99
CA VAL A 97 31.09 1.33 48.69
C VAL A 97 30.67 2.48 47.77
N SER A 98 31.20 3.69 47.99
CA SER A 98 30.93 4.85 47.14
C SER A 98 31.46 4.67 45.72
N GLN A 99 32.67 4.13 45.55
CA GLN A 99 33.24 3.85 44.24
C GLN A 99 32.46 2.78 43.48
N VAL A 100 32.04 1.72 44.16
CA VAL A 100 31.17 0.69 43.57
C VAL A 100 29.89 1.33 43.09
N TYR A 101 29.22 2.12 43.94
CA TYR A 101 27.99 2.82 43.58
C TYR A 101 28.17 3.79 42.39
N GLN A 102 29.21 4.62 42.40
CA GLN A 102 29.51 5.57 41.33
C GLN A 102 29.82 4.87 40.00
N ARG A 103 30.59 3.76 40.02
CA ARG A 103 30.88 2.98 38.81
C ARG A 103 29.65 2.27 38.26
N CYS A 104 28.73 1.86 39.13
CA CYS A 104 27.46 1.30 38.71
C CYS A 104 26.56 2.37 38.07
N GLN A 105 26.47 3.57 38.67
CA GLN A 105 25.78 4.71 38.06
C GLN A 105 26.37 5.09 36.69
N SER A 106 27.70 5.22 36.58
CA SER A 106 28.34 5.65 35.32
C SER A 106 28.16 4.64 34.18
N LYS A 107 27.92 3.38 34.51
CA LYS A 107 27.64 2.31 33.54
C LYS A 107 26.15 1.97 33.42
N SER A 108 25.25 2.76 34.01
CA SER A 108 23.79 2.51 34.03
C SER A 108 23.41 1.12 34.59
N ILE A 109 24.22 0.55 35.47
CA ILE A 109 23.95 -0.72 36.12
C ILE A 109 23.15 -0.42 37.39
N THR A 110 21.92 -0.93 37.45
CA THR A 110 21.10 -0.78 38.65
C THR A 110 21.65 -1.64 39.79
N PRO A 111 21.49 -1.24 41.06
CA PRO A 111 21.90 -2.07 42.20
C PRO A 111 21.31 -3.49 42.15
N GLN A 112 20.10 -3.64 41.61
CA GLN A 112 19.45 -4.94 41.42
C GLN A 112 20.17 -5.80 40.36
N ALA A 113 20.58 -5.21 39.24
CA ALA A 113 21.32 -5.93 38.20
C ALA A 113 22.65 -6.50 38.71
N ILE A 114 23.29 -5.88 39.71
CA ILE A 114 24.49 -6.43 40.34
C ILE A 114 24.17 -7.72 41.11
N VAL A 115 23.05 -7.73 41.84
CA VAL A 115 22.59 -8.90 42.59
C VAL A 115 22.23 -10.02 41.61
N ASP A 116 21.50 -9.70 40.55
CA ASP A 116 21.07 -10.67 39.53
C ASP A 116 22.28 -11.25 38.78
N CYS A 117 23.22 -10.41 38.30
CA CYS A 117 24.46 -10.87 37.69
C CYS A 117 25.31 -11.72 38.65
N SER A 118 25.36 -11.37 39.93
CA SER A 118 26.09 -12.17 40.92
C SER A 118 25.46 -13.55 41.10
N GLN A 119 24.13 -13.64 41.08
CA GLN A 119 23.40 -14.92 41.14
C GLN A 119 23.58 -15.74 39.86
N GLU A 120 23.52 -15.12 38.68
CA GLU A 120 23.78 -15.78 37.40
C GLU A 120 25.20 -16.35 37.35
N ILE A 121 26.20 -15.56 37.73
CA ILE A 121 27.61 -16.00 37.80
C ILE A 121 27.77 -17.18 38.75
N LEU A 122 27.12 -17.14 39.91
CA LEU A 122 27.14 -18.26 40.86
C LEU A 122 26.48 -19.51 40.27
N SER A 123 25.34 -19.39 39.59
CA SER A 123 24.67 -20.51 38.92
C SER A 123 25.48 -21.13 37.78
N MET A 124 26.29 -20.32 37.08
CA MET A 124 27.20 -20.79 36.04
C MET A 124 28.45 -21.43 36.62
N ALA A 125 28.95 -20.90 37.73
CA ALA A 125 30.11 -21.44 38.45
C ALA A 125 29.88 -22.86 38.99
N GLU A 126 28.62 -23.26 39.25
CA GLU A 126 28.25 -24.64 39.60
C GLU A 126 28.53 -25.65 38.48
N LYS A 127 28.43 -25.23 37.21
CA LYS A 127 28.63 -26.09 36.04
C LYS A 127 30.05 -26.00 35.47
N THR A 128 30.72 -24.87 35.65
CA THR A 128 32.09 -24.67 35.17
C THR A 128 32.83 -23.69 36.08
N PRO A 129 33.96 -24.07 36.70
CA PRO A 129 34.76 -23.15 37.47
C PRO A 129 35.15 -21.92 36.63
N ILE A 130 34.90 -20.72 37.16
CA ILE A 130 35.20 -19.45 36.46
C ILE A 130 36.68 -19.39 36.01
N SER A 131 37.57 -20.04 36.77
CA SER A 131 39.00 -20.16 36.44
C SER A 131 39.31 -20.93 35.15
N ARG A 132 38.39 -21.78 34.67
CA ARG A 132 38.55 -22.57 33.43
C ARG A 132 37.93 -21.91 32.19
N ILE A 133 37.12 -20.87 32.37
CA ILE A 133 36.48 -20.16 31.25
C ILE A 133 37.51 -19.63 30.23
N PRO A 134 38.63 -18.99 30.64
CA PRO A 134 39.63 -18.51 29.68
C PRO A 134 40.25 -19.62 28.83
N GLN A 135 40.46 -20.81 29.43
CA GLN A 135 41.02 -21.97 28.71
C GLN A 135 40.03 -22.52 27.69
N ILE A 136 38.74 -22.64 28.06
CA ILE A 136 37.68 -23.09 27.16
C ILE A 136 37.52 -22.13 25.97
N VAL A 137 37.51 -20.83 26.24
CA VAL A 137 37.45 -19.80 25.20
C VAL A 137 38.65 -19.90 24.26
N GLN A 138 39.86 -20.11 24.80
CA GLN A 138 41.05 -20.29 23.98
C GLN A 138 40.98 -21.54 23.09
N THR A 139 40.49 -22.67 23.62
CA THR A 139 40.28 -23.90 22.84
C THR A 139 39.29 -23.68 21.70
N MET A 140 38.16 -23.01 21.98
CA MET A 140 37.14 -22.70 20.96
C MET A 140 37.67 -21.76 19.86
N ILE A 141 38.55 -20.81 20.20
CA ILE A 141 39.19 -19.93 19.21
C ILE A 141 40.08 -20.74 18.26
N VAL A 142 40.89 -21.66 18.79
CA VAL A 142 41.77 -22.51 17.98
C VAL A 142 40.96 -23.44 17.07
N GLU A 143 39.89 -24.04 17.60
CA GLU A 143 39.00 -24.92 16.84
C GLU A 143 38.28 -24.16 15.71
N LYS A 144 37.79 -22.95 15.98
CA LYS A 144 37.21 -22.07 14.97
C LYS A 144 38.19 -21.79 13.83
N GLN A 145 39.43 -21.42 14.15
CA GLN A 145 40.45 -21.13 13.14
C GLN A 145 40.75 -22.35 12.25
N LYS A 146 40.77 -23.55 12.84
CA LYS A 146 40.96 -24.81 12.10
C LYS A 146 39.81 -25.07 11.13
N LEU A 147 38.57 -24.91 11.59
CA LEU A 147 37.38 -25.09 10.73
C LEU A 147 37.32 -24.06 9.60
N GLU A 148 37.73 -22.82 9.84
CA GLU A 148 37.82 -21.78 8.81
C GLU A 148 38.86 -22.14 7.73
N GLN A 149 40.00 -22.71 8.12
CA GLN A 149 41.02 -23.20 7.18
C GLN A 149 40.49 -24.37 6.35
N GLU A 150 39.85 -25.37 6.97
CA GLU A 150 39.25 -26.52 6.26
C GLU A 150 38.18 -26.07 5.26
N LEU A 151 37.32 -25.12 5.65
CA LEU A 151 36.33 -24.51 4.74
C LEU A 151 36.98 -23.81 3.55
N SER A 152 38.11 -23.14 3.74
CA SER A 152 38.84 -22.46 2.66
C SER A 152 39.39 -23.45 1.63
N ILE A 153 39.85 -24.62 2.09
CA ILE A 153 40.38 -25.70 1.24
C ILE A 153 39.22 -26.32 0.45
N LEU A 154 38.15 -26.72 1.13
CA LEU A 154 36.98 -27.32 0.49
C LEU A 154 36.36 -26.43 -0.59
N ARG A 155 36.28 -25.11 -0.36
CA ARG A 155 35.79 -24.16 -1.37
C ARG A 155 36.70 -24.09 -2.59
N ARG A 156 38.02 -24.15 -2.40
CA ARG A 156 38.98 -24.18 -3.51
C ARG A 156 38.81 -25.46 -4.33
N ASP A 157 38.72 -26.61 -3.67
CA ASP A 157 38.56 -27.90 -4.34
C ASP A 157 37.24 -27.99 -5.11
N GLN A 158 36.15 -27.46 -4.54
CA GLN A 158 34.87 -27.35 -5.24
C GLN A 158 34.97 -26.49 -6.51
N ALA A 159 35.68 -25.35 -6.46
CA ALA A 159 35.87 -24.49 -7.61
C ALA A 159 36.69 -25.18 -8.71
N THR A 160 37.76 -25.88 -8.33
CA THR A 160 38.59 -26.66 -9.26
C THR A 160 37.78 -27.78 -9.92
N ALA A 161 37.10 -28.61 -9.14
CA ALA A 161 36.27 -29.70 -9.67
C ALA A 161 35.14 -29.20 -10.59
N LYS A 162 34.55 -28.04 -10.28
CA LYS A 162 33.54 -27.42 -11.14
C LYS A 162 34.13 -26.97 -12.48
N LYS A 163 35.31 -26.35 -12.46
CA LYS A 163 36.03 -25.93 -13.67
C LYS A 163 36.40 -27.13 -14.54
N GLU A 164 36.94 -28.19 -13.94
CA GLU A 164 37.27 -29.45 -14.65
C GLU A 164 36.03 -30.09 -15.28
N ARG A 165 34.90 -30.12 -14.56
CA ARG A 165 33.63 -30.62 -15.09
C ARG A 165 33.14 -29.81 -16.29
N GLU A 166 33.22 -28.48 -16.21
CA GLU A 166 32.80 -27.59 -17.29
C GLU A 166 33.69 -27.73 -18.53
N GLU A 167 34.99 -27.88 -18.33
CA GLU A 167 35.97 -28.12 -19.40
C GLU A 167 35.78 -29.49 -20.05
N ALA A 168 35.58 -30.54 -19.27
CA ALA A 168 35.26 -31.88 -19.76
C ALA A 168 33.94 -31.89 -20.56
N LEU A 169 32.90 -31.18 -20.07
CA LEU A 169 31.62 -31.06 -20.78
C LEU A 169 31.77 -30.29 -22.11
N LYS A 170 32.58 -29.22 -22.12
CA LYS A 170 32.86 -28.45 -23.34
C LYS A 170 33.61 -29.30 -24.37
N ASN A 171 34.64 -30.02 -23.95
CA ASN A 171 35.42 -30.90 -24.82
C ASN A 171 34.57 -32.05 -25.36
N SER A 172 33.69 -32.64 -24.53
CA SER A 172 32.74 -33.65 -24.97
C SER A 172 31.76 -33.11 -26.02
N LYS A 173 31.21 -31.91 -25.83
CA LYS A 173 30.34 -31.26 -26.82
C LYS A 173 31.05 -30.99 -28.14
N ILE A 174 32.30 -30.50 -28.10
CA ILE A 174 33.12 -30.29 -29.31
C ILE A 174 33.38 -31.61 -30.02
N ALA A 175 33.73 -32.67 -29.29
CA ALA A 175 33.94 -34.00 -29.86
C ALA A 175 32.66 -34.55 -30.53
N ILE A 176 31.49 -34.39 -29.89
CA ILE A 176 30.20 -34.79 -30.45
C ILE A 176 29.84 -33.96 -31.69
N SER A 177 30.09 -32.64 -31.68
CA SER A 177 29.88 -31.77 -32.85
C SER A 177 30.72 -32.23 -34.03
N ASN A 178 32.02 -32.46 -33.80
CA ASN A 178 32.94 -32.91 -34.85
C ASN A 178 32.53 -34.29 -35.41
N ILE A 179 32.07 -35.21 -34.55
CA ILE A 179 31.56 -36.52 -34.98
C ILE A 179 30.28 -36.37 -35.80
N ASN A 180 29.35 -35.52 -35.37
CA ASN A 180 28.10 -35.29 -36.08
C ASN A 180 28.32 -34.58 -37.42
N GLU A 181 29.25 -33.63 -37.48
CA GLU A 181 29.68 -32.97 -38.73
C GLU A 181 30.30 -33.99 -39.69
N PHE A 182 31.13 -34.92 -39.19
CA PHE A 182 31.69 -36.00 -40.00
C PHE A 182 30.63 -36.98 -40.50
N ILE A 183 29.68 -37.38 -39.65
CA ILE A 183 28.55 -38.25 -40.03
C ILE A 183 27.66 -37.55 -41.06
N GLY A 184 27.35 -36.27 -40.86
CA GLY A 184 26.57 -35.45 -41.79
C GLY A 184 27.25 -35.31 -43.15
N LEU A 185 28.57 -35.08 -43.16
CA LEU A 185 29.36 -35.06 -44.40
C LEU A 185 29.35 -36.42 -45.10
N LYS A 186 29.49 -37.53 -44.36
CA LYS A 186 29.42 -38.89 -44.90
C LYS A 186 28.05 -39.17 -45.54
N ASP A 187 26.97 -38.76 -44.89
CA ASP A 187 25.60 -38.95 -45.39
C ASP A 187 25.30 -38.09 -46.62
N MET A 188 25.71 -36.81 -46.62
CA MET A 188 25.54 -35.92 -47.77
C MET A 188 26.29 -36.41 -49.01
N LEU A 189 27.52 -36.89 -48.85
CA LEU A 189 28.29 -37.48 -49.95
C LEU A 189 27.62 -38.76 -50.46
N SER A 190 27.15 -39.62 -49.55
CA SER A 190 26.45 -40.87 -49.91
C SER A 190 25.18 -40.59 -50.72
N LYS A 191 24.38 -39.59 -50.31
CA LYS A 191 23.18 -39.12 -51.04
C LYS A 191 23.51 -38.54 -52.42
N SER A 192 24.69 -37.96 -52.57
CA SER A 192 25.20 -37.42 -53.83
C SER A 192 25.86 -38.49 -54.72
N GLY A 193 25.78 -39.77 -54.33
CA GLY A 193 26.34 -40.91 -55.09
C GLY A 193 27.84 -41.12 -54.91
N LEU A 194 28.48 -40.43 -53.96
CA LEU A 194 29.92 -40.53 -53.67
C LEU A 194 30.13 -41.26 -52.34
N SER A 195 30.84 -42.38 -52.35
CA SER A 195 31.15 -43.10 -51.11
C SER A 195 32.45 -42.59 -50.48
N PHE A 196 32.43 -42.36 -49.16
CA PHE A 196 33.65 -42.03 -48.42
C PHE A 196 34.67 -43.18 -48.40
N ASP A 197 34.21 -44.41 -48.62
CA ASP A 197 35.04 -45.60 -48.64
C ASP A 197 35.79 -45.76 -49.97
N ASN A 198 35.40 -45.01 -51.02
CA ASN A 198 36.09 -44.93 -52.31
C ASN A 198 36.96 -43.66 -52.40
N LEU A 199 38.13 -43.68 -51.75
CA LEU A 199 39.14 -42.62 -51.80
C LEU A 199 39.42 -42.03 -53.22
N PRO A 200 39.44 -42.83 -54.31
CA PRO A 200 39.66 -42.29 -55.66
C PRO A 200 38.60 -41.30 -56.13
N GLU A 201 37.35 -41.42 -55.69
CA GLU A 201 36.24 -40.54 -56.10
C GLU A 201 36.27 -39.21 -55.33
N ILE A 202 36.59 -39.26 -54.03
CA ILE A 202 36.86 -38.06 -53.23
C ILE A 202 38.05 -37.30 -53.81
N ASN A 203 39.11 -37.99 -54.24
CA ASN A 203 40.26 -37.36 -54.89
C ASN A 203 39.90 -36.75 -56.26
N LYS A 204 38.94 -37.31 -56.99
CA LYS A 204 38.39 -36.68 -58.22
C LYS A 204 37.62 -35.40 -57.89
N LEU A 205 36.81 -35.40 -56.82
CA LEU A 205 36.11 -34.20 -56.36
C LEU A 205 37.09 -33.11 -55.91
N ALA A 206 38.14 -33.48 -55.17
CA ALA A 206 39.23 -32.56 -54.80
C ALA A 206 39.95 -32.01 -56.04
N ARG A 207 40.15 -32.83 -57.08
CA ARG A 207 40.68 -32.38 -58.38
C ARG A 207 39.73 -31.46 -59.13
N VAL A 208 38.41 -31.68 -59.08
CA VAL A 208 37.43 -30.76 -59.67
C VAL A 208 37.49 -29.40 -58.97
N LEU A 209 37.53 -29.38 -57.64
CA LEU A 209 37.69 -28.14 -56.87
C LEU A 209 39.06 -27.47 -57.14
N TYR A 210 40.10 -28.25 -57.34
CA TYR A 210 41.42 -27.75 -57.75
C TYR A 210 41.39 -27.14 -59.15
N ASN A 211 40.74 -27.80 -60.13
CA ASN A 211 40.61 -27.29 -61.50
C ASN A 211 39.76 -26.01 -61.56
N VAL A 212 38.73 -25.90 -60.72
CA VAL A 212 37.93 -24.67 -60.57
C VAL A 212 38.83 -23.50 -60.10
N LYS A 213 39.77 -23.78 -59.20
CA LYS A 213 40.78 -22.82 -58.74
C LYS A 213 41.77 -22.42 -59.84
N GLU A 214 42.21 -23.36 -60.68
CA GLU A 214 43.06 -23.10 -61.86
C GLU A 214 42.35 -22.22 -62.92
N CYS A 215 41.01 -22.31 -63.02
CA CYS A 215 40.21 -21.42 -63.86
C CYS A 215 40.00 -20.00 -63.28
N LEU A 216 40.80 -19.58 -62.29
CA LEU A 216 40.74 -18.28 -61.58
C LEU A 216 39.44 -18.05 -60.79
N TYR A 217 38.64 -19.09 -60.54
CA TYR A 217 37.48 -19.00 -59.67
C TYR A 217 37.81 -19.61 -58.31
N GLU A 218 37.72 -18.80 -57.24
CA GLU A 218 37.87 -19.31 -55.88
C GLU A 218 36.71 -20.26 -55.53
N PRO A 219 36.98 -21.56 -55.25
CA PRO A 219 35.92 -22.55 -54.99
C PRO A 219 34.99 -22.13 -53.84
N ARG A 220 35.54 -21.47 -52.82
CA ARG A 220 34.76 -20.88 -51.72
C ARG A 220 33.73 -19.87 -52.22
N THR A 221 34.10 -19.00 -53.15
CA THR A 221 33.22 -17.97 -53.71
C THR A 221 32.08 -18.58 -54.52
N ILE A 222 32.35 -19.67 -55.25
CA ILE A 222 31.32 -20.44 -55.97
C ILE A 222 30.37 -21.11 -54.99
N THR A 223 30.88 -21.79 -53.96
CA THR A 223 30.05 -22.40 -52.92
C THR A 223 29.20 -21.34 -52.22
N THR A 224 29.75 -20.19 -51.83
CA THR A 224 28.99 -19.12 -51.19
C THR A 224 27.89 -18.56 -52.10
N LYS A 225 28.16 -18.41 -53.40
CA LYS A 225 27.15 -17.92 -54.36
C LYS A 225 26.06 -18.95 -54.63
N LEU A 226 26.40 -20.24 -54.72
CA LEU A 226 25.42 -21.32 -54.89
C LEU A 226 24.56 -21.50 -53.63
N SER A 227 25.17 -21.50 -52.44
CA SER A 227 24.43 -21.51 -51.18
C SER A 227 23.54 -20.27 -51.01
N ALA A 228 23.97 -19.11 -51.52
CA ALA A 228 23.10 -17.93 -51.54
C ALA A 228 21.89 -18.11 -52.46
N ILE A 229 22.03 -18.81 -53.60
CA ILE A 229 20.91 -19.10 -54.51
C ILE A 229 19.93 -20.09 -53.87
N ASP A 230 20.41 -21.16 -53.23
CA ASP A 230 19.56 -22.13 -52.53
C ASP A 230 18.81 -21.46 -51.37
N ASN A 231 19.51 -20.64 -50.56
CA ASN A 231 18.88 -19.85 -49.50
C ASN A 231 17.80 -18.89 -50.03
N LEU A 232 18.01 -18.32 -51.23
CA LEU A 232 17.02 -17.43 -51.85
C LEU A 232 15.80 -18.21 -52.36
N GLN A 233 15.99 -19.43 -52.87
CA GLN A 233 14.88 -20.31 -53.28
C GLN A 233 14.07 -20.81 -52.08
N GLU A 234 14.74 -21.24 -51.00
CA GLU A 234 14.06 -21.57 -49.74
C GLU A 234 13.28 -20.36 -49.21
N ARG A 235 13.90 -19.17 -49.24
CA ARG A 235 13.22 -17.96 -48.80
C ARG A 235 12.03 -17.58 -49.69
N GLN A 236 12.11 -17.83 -51.00
CA GLN A 236 11.00 -17.61 -51.92
C GLN A 236 9.82 -18.55 -51.61
N LEU A 237 10.09 -19.83 -51.34
CA LEU A 237 9.08 -20.80 -50.95
C LEU A 237 8.43 -20.43 -49.60
N GLU A 238 9.23 -20.05 -48.60
CA GLU A 238 8.71 -19.57 -47.32
C GLU A 238 7.82 -18.33 -47.47
N LEU A 239 8.20 -17.40 -48.35
CA LEU A 239 7.43 -16.19 -48.59
C LEU A 239 6.12 -16.51 -49.32
N GLN A 240 6.13 -17.46 -50.27
CA GLN A 240 4.90 -17.94 -50.91
C GLN A 240 3.95 -18.58 -49.90
N ASP A 241 4.44 -19.45 -49.01
CA ASP A 241 3.62 -20.05 -47.95
C ASP A 241 3.04 -18.98 -47.02
N LYS A 242 3.83 -17.97 -46.65
CA LYS A 242 3.35 -16.83 -45.85
C LYS A 242 2.28 -16.01 -46.56
N VAL A 243 2.43 -15.77 -47.86
CA VAL A 243 1.42 -15.06 -48.66
C VAL A 243 0.11 -15.86 -48.68
N VAL A 244 0.17 -17.17 -48.90
CA VAL A 244 -1.03 -18.04 -48.88
C VAL A 244 -1.71 -18.01 -47.51
N VAL A 245 -0.94 -18.08 -46.41
CA VAL A 245 -1.49 -18.01 -45.04
C VAL A 245 -2.14 -16.65 -44.77
N GLU A 246 -1.49 -15.55 -45.17
CA GLU A 246 -2.04 -14.21 -44.98
C GLU A 246 -3.27 -13.95 -45.87
N GLU A 247 -3.32 -14.49 -47.10
CA GLU A 247 -4.52 -14.46 -47.95
C GLU A 247 -5.69 -15.23 -47.31
N GLN A 248 -5.44 -16.40 -46.74
CA GLN A 248 -6.46 -17.15 -46.00
C GLN A 248 -6.97 -16.37 -44.79
N ARG A 249 -6.06 -15.71 -44.05
CA ARG A 249 -6.41 -14.87 -42.90
C ARG A 249 -7.20 -13.63 -43.32
N LEU A 250 -6.82 -12.98 -44.42
CA LEU A 250 -7.54 -11.86 -45.00
C LEU A 250 -8.96 -12.28 -45.40
N ASN A 251 -9.10 -13.40 -46.12
CA ASN A 251 -10.41 -13.93 -46.52
C ASN A 251 -11.29 -14.28 -45.32
N LYS A 252 -10.71 -14.83 -44.25
CA LYS A 252 -11.43 -15.06 -42.99
C LYS A 252 -11.92 -13.74 -42.38
N THR A 253 -11.05 -12.74 -42.30
CA THR A 253 -11.35 -11.41 -41.74
C THR A 253 -12.43 -10.70 -42.55
N VAL A 254 -12.39 -10.81 -43.88
CA VAL A 254 -13.41 -10.25 -44.78
C VAL A 254 -14.78 -10.92 -44.54
N ARG A 255 -14.84 -12.24 -44.37
CA ARG A 255 -16.09 -12.93 -44.03
C ARG A 255 -16.65 -12.49 -42.68
N GLU A 256 -15.79 -12.40 -41.66
CA GLU A 256 -16.19 -11.90 -40.33
C GLU A 256 -16.69 -10.46 -40.40
N ARG A 257 -16.06 -9.60 -41.22
CA ARG A 257 -16.52 -8.22 -41.47
C ARG A 257 -17.93 -8.20 -42.07
N VAL A 258 -18.19 -8.98 -43.10
CA VAL A 258 -19.52 -9.05 -43.74
C VAL A 258 -20.58 -9.55 -42.75
N GLU A 259 -20.26 -10.57 -41.95
CA GLU A 259 -21.17 -11.06 -40.91
C GLU A 259 -21.46 -9.97 -39.86
N ASN A 260 -20.44 -9.24 -39.42
CA ASN A 260 -20.60 -8.15 -38.47
C ASN A 260 -21.39 -6.97 -39.05
N GLU A 261 -21.21 -6.63 -40.33
CA GLU A 261 -22.00 -5.58 -41.00
C GLU A 261 -23.49 -5.97 -41.12
N ASN A 262 -23.78 -7.24 -41.40
CA ASN A 262 -25.15 -7.77 -41.37
C ASN A 262 -25.76 -7.66 -39.97
N ARG A 263 -25.01 -8.04 -38.92
CA ARG A 263 -25.45 -7.90 -37.53
C ARG A 263 -25.66 -6.44 -37.13
N LEU A 264 -24.78 -5.54 -37.56
CA LEU A 264 -24.91 -4.10 -37.31
C LEU A 264 -26.18 -3.54 -37.96
N SER A 265 -26.47 -3.94 -39.21
CA SER A 265 -27.67 -3.53 -39.92
C SER A 265 -28.95 -4.00 -39.22
N LEU A 266 -28.96 -5.24 -38.70
CA LEU A 266 -30.05 -5.75 -37.86
C LEU A 266 -30.21 -4.95 -36.57
N CYS A 267 -29.11 -4.65 -35.88
CA CYS A 267 -29.14 -3.82 -34.66
C CYS A 267 -29.67 -2.41 -34.94
N GLN A 268 -29.27 -1.78 -36.05
CA GLN A 268 -29.76 -0.46 -36.46
C GLN A 268 -31.26 -0.47 -36.73
N MET A 269 -31.78 -1.51 -37.39
CA MET A 269 -33.22 -1.68 -37.58
C MET A 269 -33.96 -1.83 -36.24
N CYS A 270 -33.44 -2.65 -35.33
CA CYS A 270 -34.02 -2.82 -33.99
C CYS A 270 -34.00 -1.51 -33.19
N LEU A 271 -32.91 -0.74 -33.25
CA LEU A 271 -32.81 0.56 -32.59
C LEU A 271 -33.85 1.54 -33.15
N GLY A 272 -34.02 1.60 -34.47
CA GLY A 272 -35.06 2.42 -35.08
C GLY A 272 -36.48 2.06 -34.60
N LEU A 273 -36.75 0.78 -34.34
CA LEU A 273 -38.02 0.34 -33.74
C LEU A 273 -38.12 0.77 -32.26
N TYR A 274 -37.04 0.67 -31.49
CA TYR A 274 -37.03 1.16 -30.10
C TYR A 274 -37.23 2.67 -30.03
N ASP A 275 -36.60 3.45 -30.90
CA ASP A 275 -36.77 4.91 -30.97
C ASP A 275 -38.24 5.26 -31.28
N GLN A 276 -38.89 4.50 -32.17
CA GLN A 276 -40.33 4.65 -32.44
C GLN A 276 -41.19 4.34 -31.21
N LEU A 277 -40.90 3.25 -30.50
CA LEU A 277 -41.62 2.89 -29.26
C LEU A 277 -41.43 3.96 -28.17
N GLU A 278 -40.21 4.47 -28.00
CA GLU A 278 -39.89 5.54 -27.05
C GLU A 278 -40.59 6.85 -27.43
N SER A 279 -40.69 7.18 -28.72
CA SER A 279 -41.46 8.34 -29.20
C SER A 279 -42.97 8.26 -28.89
N MET A 280 -43.49 7.05 -28.68
CA MET A 280 -44.87 6.80 -28.23
C MET A 280 -44.98 6.70 -26.70
N GLU A 281 -43.95 7.15 -25.98
CA GLU A 281 -43.81 7.03 -24.51
C GLU A 281 -43.84 5.56 -24.00
N CYS A 282 -43.62 4.58 -24.88
CA CYS A 282 -43.59 3.16 -24.57
C CYS A 282 -42.14 2.68 -24.45
N GLY A 283 -41.52 2.98 -23.31
CA GLY A 283 -40.13 2.62 -23.03
C GLY A 283 -39.95 1.20 -22.47
N LEU A 284 -38.72 0.89 -22.06
CA LEU A 284 -38.38 -0.42 -21.48
C LEU A 284 -39.16 -0.72 -20.19
N LYS A 285 -39.48 0.32 -19.40
CA LYS A 285 -40.22 0.18 -18.15
C LYS A 285 -41.66 -0.28 -18.42
N GLU A 286 -42.31 0.33 -19.40
CA GLU A 286 -43.68 0.05 -19.82
C GLU A 286 -43.76 -1.36 -20.43
N LEU A 287 -42.82 -1.72 -21.30
CA LEU A 287 -42.71 -3.07 -21.85
C LEU A 287 -42.44 -4.13 -20.76
N THR A 288 -41.64 -3.79 -19.75
CA THR A 288 -41.38 -4.69 -18.61
C THR A 288 -42.62 -4.88 -17.75
N MET A 289 -43.36 -3.79 -17.46
CA MET A 289 -44.63 -3.86 -16.76
C MET A 289 -45.65 -4.71 -17.54
N LEU A 290 -45.75 -4.51 -18.84
CA LEU A 290 -46.63 -5.29 -19.71
C LEU A 290 -46.25 -6.78 -19.69
N ARG A 291 -44.96 -7.10 -19.89
CA ARG A 291 -44.46 -8.48 -19.85
C ARG A 291 -44.77 -9.14 -18.51
N ASN A 292 -44.49 -8.47 -17.40
CA ASN A 292 -44.73 -9.01 -16.06
C ASN A 292 -46.22 -9.21 -15.81
N THR A 293 -47.07 -8.27 -16.26
CA THR A 293 -48.52 -8.39 -16.14
C THR A 293 -49.03 -9.60 -16.93
N ILE A 294 -48.62 -9.75 -18.20
CA ILE A 294 -48.98 -10.92 -19.02
C ILE A 294 -48.46 -12.20 -18.37
N PHE A 295 -47.25 -12.19 -17.82
CA PHE A 295 -46.66 -13.35 -17.15
C PHE A 295 -47.42 -13.75 -15.88
N GLU A 296 -47.79 -12.80 -15.03
CA GLU A 296 -48.58 -13.05 -13.82
C GLU A 296 -49.99 -13.53 -14.17
N ILE A 297 -50.62 -12.96 -15.20
CA ILE A 297 -51.92 -13.44 -15.72
C ILE A 297 -51.75 -14.86 -16.27
N SER A 298 -50.68 -15.14 -17.02
CA SER A 298 -50.38 -16.46 -17.56
C SER A 298 -50.24 -17.50 -16.45
N LYS A 299 -49.49 -17.17 -15.40
CA LYS A 299 -49.27 -18.02 -14.22
C LYS A 299 -50.56 -18.24 -13.44
N SER A 300 -51.34 -17.18 -13.21
CA SER A 300 -52.61 -17.25 -12.48
C SER A 300 -53.67 -18.07 -13.22
N ASN A 301 -53.59 -18.13 -14.55
CA ASN A 301 -54.53 -18.88 -15.39
C ASN A 301 -53.95 -20.21 -15.94
N ASN A 302 -52.75 -20.63 -15.49
CA ASN A 302 -52.06 -21.83 -15.96
C ASN A 302 -51.90 -21.92 -17.50
N ILE A 303 -51.70 -20.79 -18.17
CA ILE A 303 -51.40 -20.72 -19.60
C ILE A 303 -49.88 -20.61 -19.77
N HIS A 304 -49.33 -21.15 -20.85
CA HIS A 304 -47.92 -20.96 -21.17
C HIS A 304 -47.64 -19.49 -21.57
N PRO A 305 -46.59 -18.82 -21.04
CA PRO A 305 -46.35 -17.38 -21.26
C PRO A 305 -46.34 -16.92 -22.71
N GLN A 306 -45.80 -17.74 -23.62
CA GLN A 306 -45.78 -17.43 -25.05
C GLN A 306 -47.18 -17.48 -25.70
N LEU A 307 -48.05 -18.38 -25.23
CA LEU A 307 -49.43 -18.48 -25.70
C LEU A 307 -50.29 -17.37 -25.09
N ALA A 308 -50.06 -17.02 -23.83
CA ALA A 308 -50.71 -15.89 -23.18
C ALA A 308 -50.36 -14.57 -23.88
N PHE A 309 -49.09 -14.37 -24.26
CA PHE A 309 -48.67 -13.19 -25.04
C PHE A 309 -49.35 -13.14 -26.41
N LYS A 310 -49.37 -14.25 -27.15
CA LYS A 310 -50.09 -14.33 -28.44
C LYS A 310 -51.58 -14.01 -28.29
N LYS A 311 -52.22 -14.60 -27.28
CA LYS A 311 -53.64 -14.35 -26.99
C LYS A 311 -53.89 -12.88 -26.64
N PHE A 312 -53.03 -12.28 -25.82
CA PHE A 312 -53.10 -10.85 -25.49
C PHE A 312 -53.01 -9.96 -26.73
N CYS A 313 -52.08 -10.25 -27.65
CA CYS A 313 -51.98 -9.51 -28.92
C CYS A 313 -53.28 -9.64 -29.73
N SER A 314 -53.85 -10.84 -29.86
CA SER A 314 -55.13 -11.04 -30.55
C SER A 314 -56.29 -10.34 -29.86
N ASP A 315 -56.36 -10.38 -28.53
CA ASP A 315 -57.40 -9.68 -27.77
C ASP A 315 -57.31 -8.16 -27.94
N ILE A 316 -56.10 -7.59 -28.06
CA ILE A 316 -55.94 -6.17 -28.41
C ILE A 316 -56.41 -5.90 -29.84
N GLU A 317 -55.95 -6.70 -30.80
CA GLU A 317 -56.29 -6.52 -32.22
C GLU A 317 -57.81 -6.59 -32.45
N ASP A 318 -58.49 -7.52 -31.78
CA ASP A 318 -59.91 -7.78 -32.00
C ASP A 318 -60.84 -6.93 -31.12
N GLN A 319 -60.42 -6.52 -29.91
CA GLN A 319 -61.34 -5.93 -28.92
C GLN A 319 -61.02 -4.49 -28.49
N TYR A 320 -59.82 -3.98 -28.79
CA TYR A 320 -59.41 -2.67 -28.27
C TYR A 320 -60.24 -1.52 -28.87
N ASP A 321 -60.51 -1.55 -30.18
CA ASP A 321 -61.32 -0.54 -30.87
C ASP A 321 -62.77 -0.52 -30.35
N ALA A 322 -63.36 -1.72 -30.17
CA ALA A 322 -64.70 -1.84 -29.60
C ALA A 322 -64.77 -1.26 -28.18
N LYS A 323 -63.73 -1.46 -27.36
CA LYS A 323 -63.67 -0.99 -25.97
C LYS A 323 -63.58 0.53 -25.87
N LEU A 324 -62.76 1.17 -26.70
CA LEU A 324 -62.71 2.64 -26.83
C LEU A 324 -64.08 3.22 -27.23
N GLY A 325 -64.80 2.56 -28.15
CA GLY A 325 -66.15 2.96 -28.53
C GLY A 325 -67.18 2.89 -27.39
N PHE A 326 -67.03 1.95 -26.46
CA PHE A 326 -67.95 1.80 -25.32
C PHE A 326 -67.78 2.88 -24.26
N GLU A 327 -66.56 3.35 -23.99
CA GLU A 327 -66.31 4.41 -23.00
C GLU A 327 -67.04 5.70 -23.36
N LYS A 328 -66.99 6.09 -24.64
CA LYS A 328 -67.75 7.23 -25.16
C LYS A 328 -69.27 7.04 -24.98
N ARG A 329 -69.78 5.83 -25.23
CA ARG A 329 -71.21 5.53 -25.09
C ARG A 329 -71.67 5.52 -23.63
N ILE A 330 -70.80 5.10 -22.70
CA ILE A 330 -71.04 5.18 -21.26
C ILE A 330 -71.11 6.64 -20.81
N GLU A 331 -70.22 7.50 -21.32
CA GLU A 331 -70.24 8.94 -21.04
C GLU A 331 -71.53 9.61 -21.53
N GLU A 332 -71.95 9.32 -22.77
CA GLU A 332 -73.19 9.83 -23.36
C GLU A 332 -74.43 9.36 -22.58
N MET A 333 -74.44 8.10 -22.12
CA MET A 333 -75.55 7.52 -21.37
C MET A 333 -75.62 8.06 -19.94
N ASN A 334 -74.48 8.28 -19.28
CA ASN A 334 -74.42 8.93 -17.98
C ASN A 334 -74.91 10.38 -18.05
N LYS A 335 -74.55 11.11 -19.11
CA LYS A 335 -75.06 12.46 -19.35
C LYS A 335 -76.58 12.47 -19.50
N SER A 336 -77.11 11.56 -20.32
CA SER A 336 -78.56 11.41 -20.52
C SER A 336 -79.30 11.03 -19.23
N LEU A 337 -78.69 10.20 -18.38
CA LEU A 337 -79.25 9.82 -17.06
C LEU A 337 -79.32 11.03 -16.12
N ILE A 338 -78.27 11.86 -16.09
CA ILE A 338 -78.23 13.08 -15.27
C ILE A 338 -79.33 14.04 -15.73
N ASP A 339 -79.50 14.23 -17.05
CA ASP A 339 -80.52 15.12 -17.61
C ASP A 339 -81.93 14.64 -17.25
N ALA A 340 -82.22 13.35 -17.42
CA ALA A 340 -83.53 12.77 -17.05
C ALA A 340 -83.81 12.85 -15.54
N GLN A 341 -82.79 12.70 -14.69
CA GLN A 341 -82.94 12.85 -13.24
C GLN A 341 -83.22 14.30 -12.84
N GLN A 342 -82.65 15.28 -13.55
CA GLN A 342 -82.94 16.70 -13.32
C GLN A 342 -84.37 17.05 -13.73
N GLU A 343 -84.86 16.55 -14.87
CA GLU A 343 -86.25 16.73 -15.30
C GLU A 343 -87.24 16.09 -14.33
N PHE A 344 -87.00 14.86 -13.89
CA PHE A 344 -87.87 14.20 -12.91
C PHE A 344 -87.94 14.99 -11.59
N ARG A 345 -86.81 15.54 -11.14
CA ARG A 345 -86.77 16.41 -9.94
C ARG A 345 -87.55 17.70 -10.15
N SER A 346 -87.51 18.32 -11.33
CA SER A 346 -88.26 19.56 -11.57
C SER A 346 -89.78 19.33 -11.56
N ILE A 347 -90.25 18.27 -12.24
CA ILE A 347 -91.68 17.93 -12.32
C ILE A 347 -92.22 17.50 -10.95
N SER A 348 -91.45 16.72 -10.19
CA SER A 348 -91.83 16.29 -8.84
C SER A 348 -91.94 17.47 -7.86
N LEU A 349 -91.01 18.43 -7.97
CA LEU A 349 -91.04 19.64 -7.15
C LEU A 349 -92.24 20.54 -7.48
N GLU A 350 -92.63 20.62 -8.75
CA GLU A 350 -93.76 21.43 -9.20
C GLU A 350 -95.12 20.83 -8.75
N CYS A 351 -95.26 19.51 -8.80
CA CYS A 351 -96.44 18.81 -8.26
C CYS A 351 -96.57 18.94 -6.73
N SER A 352 -95.43 18.96 -6.00
CA SER A 352 -95.42 19.16 -4.54
C SER A 352 -95.89 20.57 -4.15
N LYS A 353 -95.43 21.60 -4.86
CA LYS A 353 -95.80 23.01 -4.60
C LYS A 353 -97.29 23.30 -4.79
N LEU A 354 -97.93 22.71 -5.80
CA LEU A 354 -99.36 22.88 -6.05
C LEU A 354 -100.23 22.25 -4.95
N LYS A 355 -99.77 21.14 -4.38
CA LYS A 355 -100.48 20.45 -3.28
C LYS A 355 -100.40 21.23 -1.97
N ASP A 356 -99.22 21.79 -1.65
CA ASP A 356 -99.01 22.57 -0.41
C ASP A 356 -99.74 23.91 -0.41
N ILE A 357 -99.82 24.60 -1.56
CA ILE A 357 -100.54 25.87 -1.68
C ILE A 357 -102.05 25.68 -1.42
N HIS A 358 -102.62 24.57 -1.87
CA HIS A 358 -104.05 24.28 -1.67
C HIS A 358 -104.40 23.99 -0.20
N VAL A 359 -103.51 23.30 0.53
CA VAL A 359 -103.69 23.00 1.96
C VAL A 359 -103.54 24.28 2.81
N LYS A 360 -102.51 25.10 2.53
CA LYS A 360 -102.22 26.33 3.28
C LYS A 360 -103.28 27.43 3.09
N LEU A 361 -103.88 27.54 1.90
CA LEU A 361 -105.00 28.46 1.67
C LEU A 361 -106.27 28.04 2.42
N GLY A 362 -106.51 26.73 2.57
CA GLY A 362 -107.60 26.20 3.39
C GLY A 362 -107.45 26.57 4.87
N GLU A 363 -106.25 26.37 5.43
CA GLU A 363 -105.95 26.69 6.84
C GLU A 363 -106.09 28.20 7.12
N LEU A 364 -105.62 29.09 6.22
CA LEU A 364 -105.72 30.54 6.40
C LEU A 364 -107.17 31.05 6.45
N PHE A 365 -108.08 30.45 5.66
CA PHE A 365 -109.49 30.80 5.71
C PHE A 365 -110.18 30.30 7.00
N GLU A 366 -109.77 29.16 7.56
CA GLU A 366 -110.27 28.66 8.85
C GLU A 366 -109.87 29.56 10.04
N TYR A 367 -108.70 30.19 9.98
CA TYR A 367 -108.25 31.17 10.98
C TYR A 367 -108.86 32.58 10.82
N GLY A 368 -109.86 32.74 9.94
CA GLY A 368 -110.61 33.99 9.77
C GLY A 368 -109.87 35.08 9.00
N VAL A 369 -108.77 34.75 8.32
CA VAL A 369 -108.02 35.69 7.49
C VAL A 369 -108.79 35.91 6.18
N SER A 370 -109.29 37.13 5.97
CA SER A 370 -110.04 37.46 4.76
C SER A 370 -109.10 37.64 3.56
N GLN A 371 -109.63 37.55 2.34
CA GLN A 371 -108.83 37.86 1.14
C GLN A 371 -108.23 39.27 1.19
N SER A 372 -108.93 40.24 1.79
CA SER A 372 -108.42 41.60 2.02
C SER A 372 -107.23 41.65 2.98
N ASP A 373 -107.21 40.79 4.00
CA ASP A 373 -106.08 40.69 4.91
C ASP A 373 -104.86 40.11 4.19
N ILE A 374 -105.03 39.04 3.39
CA ILE A 374 -103.94 38.48 2.57
C ILE A 374 -103.32 39.55 1.65
N VAL A 375 -104.14 40.44 1.10
CA VAL A 375 -103.66 41.59 0.29
C VAL A 375 -102.94 42.64 1.15
N TYR A 376 -103.40 42.93 2.37
CA TYR A 376 -102.72 43.84 3.30
C TYR A 376 -101.34 43.32 3.74
N TRP A 377 -101.24 42.03 4.09
CA TRP A 377 -99.97 41.38 4.43
C TRP A 377 -99.01 41.34 3.22
N ASN A 378 -99.53 41.10 2.02
CA ASN A 378 -98.74 41.18 0.78
C ASN A 378 -98.15 42.59 0.56
N ASN A 379 -98.86 43.66 0.93
CA ASN A 379 -98.35 45.02 0.83
C ASN A 379 -97.21 45.31 1.84
N ILE A 380 -97.30 44.78 3.06
CA ILE A 380 -96.21 44.89 4.06
C ILE A 380 -94.97 44.14 3.60
N VAL A 381 -95.14 42.90 3.13
CA VAL A 381 -94.03 42.07 2.65
C VAL A 381 -93.38 42.70 1.41
N LYS A 382 -94.17 43.18 0.44
CA LYS A 382 -93.64 43.92 -0.73
C LYS A 382 -92.86 45.18 -0.38
N GLY A 383 -93.12 45.81 0.77
CA GLY A 383 -92.44 47.03 1.21
C GLY A 383 -91.09 46.82 1.91
N TYR A 384 -90.86 45.67 2.54
CA TYR A 384 -89.64 45.42 3.33
C TYR A 384 -88.66 44.44 2.67
N THR A 385 -89.12 43.39 1.97
CA THR A 385 -88.24 42.40 1.31
C THR A 385 -88.94 41.64 0.19
N ARG A 386 -88.22 41.29 -0.90
CA ARG A 386 -88.77 40.48 -2.02
C ARG A 386 -89.01 39.00 -1.67
N ASP A 387 -88.59 38.55 -0.50
CA ASP A 387 -88.78 37.17 -0.02
C ASP A 387 -89.45 37.15 1.37
N PRO A 388 -90.72 36.72 1.46
CA PRO A 388 -91.44 36.56 2.73
C PRO A 388 -90.80 35.52 3.66
N SER A 389 -90.05 34.57 3.11
CA SER A 389 -89.46 33.44 3.85
C SER A 389 -88.29 33.89 4.70
N SER A 390 -87.43 34.76 4.16
CA SER A 390 -86.31 35.33 4.90
C SER A 390 -86.78 36.16 6.09
N MET A 391 -87.90 36.89 5.96
CA MET A 391 -88.45 37.68 7.06
C MET A 391 -88.97 36.79 8.20
N ASN A 392 -89.59 35.66 7.87
CA ASN A 392 -90.06 34.70 8.87
C ASN A 392 -88.90 33.95 9.55
N GLU A 393 -87.86 33.59 8.78
CA GLU A 393 -86.63 32.98 9.31
C GLU A 393 -85.87 33.95 10.22
N ASP A 394 -85.73 35.22 9.83
CA ASP A 394 -85.09 36.25 10.65
C ASP A 394 -85.84 36.48 11.98
N LEU A 395 -87.17 36.50 11.94
CA LEU A 395 -88.01 36.65 13.14
C LEU A 395 -87.96 35.41 14.06
N LEU A 396 -87.84 34.19 13.51
CA LEU A 396 -87.73 32.94 14.27
C LEU A 396 -86.31 32.70 14.80
N GLN A 397 -85.27 33.06 14.05
CA GLN A 397 -83.87 32.83 14.40
C GLN A 397 -83.33 33.86 15.39
N TYR A 398 -83.71 35.12 15.23
CA TYR A 398 -83.16 36.21 16.02
C TYR A 398 -84.14 36.80 17.03
N GLY A 399 -85.43 36.48 16.94
CA GLY A 399 -86.47 37.07 17.78
C GLY A 399 -86.48 38.59 17.63
N GLY A 400 -86.04 39.30 18.67
CA GLY A 400 -85.78 40.74 18.58
C GLY A 400 -84.32 41.07 18.24
N LEU A 401 -84.09 42.23 17.61
CA LEU A 401 -82.77 42.78 17.24
C LEU A 401 -81.69 42.68 18.35
N VAL A 402 -82.11 42.72 19.62
CA VAL A 402 -81.21 42.60 20.78
C VAL A 402 -80.63 41.19 20.92
N ASN A 403 -81.45 40.15 20.76
CA ASN A 403 -81.03 38.74 20.88
C ASN A 403 -80.15 38.33 19.69
N ALA A 404 -80.45 38.84 18.49
CA ALA A 404 -79.60 38.70 17.30
C ALA A 404 -78.16 39.12 17.55
N ARG A 405 -78.03 40.32 18.15
CA ARG A 405 -76.74 40.92 18.45
C ARG A 405 -75.98 40.10 19.50
N THR A 406 -76.65 39.57 20.52
CA THR A 406 -75.97 38.81 21.59
C THR A 406 -75.42 37.47 21.09
N GLN A 407 -76.16 36.77 20.23
CA GLN A 407 -75.71 35.50 19.65
C GLN A 407 -74.56 35.69 18.66
N LEU A 408 -74.63 36.71 17.80
CA LEU A 408 -73.53 37.05 16.89
C LEU A 408 -72.28 37.47 17.67
N GLU A 409 -72.40 38.24 18.76
CA GLU A 409 -71.27 38.59 19.63
C GLU A 409 -70.63 37.35 20.30
N SER A 410 -71.41 36.32 20.64
CA SER A 410 -70.92 35.05 21.18
C SER A 410 -70.12 34.23 20.15
N ILE A 411 -70.63 34.10 18.92
CA ILE A 411 -69.95 33.34 17.85
C ILE A 411 -68.65 34.04 17.43
N VAL A 412 -68.67 35.37 17.31
CA VAL A 412 -67.48 36.16 17.01
C VAL A 412 -66.40 36.00 18.10
N LYS A 413 -66.79 35.91 19.38
CA LYS A 413 -65.84 35.61 20.46
C LYS A 413 -65.21 34.23 20.35
N ALA A 414 -66.00 33.19 20.03
CA ALA A 414 -65.48 31.82 19.89
C ALA A 414 -64.51 31.70 18.71
N LEU A 415 -64.86 32.26 17.55
CA LEU A 415 -64.01 32.24 16.37
C LEU A 415 -62.71 33.04 16.56
N ARG A 416 -62.75 34.16 17.30
CA ARG A 416 -61.53 34.92 17.64
C ARG A 416 -60.57 34.14 18.52
N LEU A 417 -61.08 33.38 19.49
CA LEU A 417 -60.26 32.51 20.34
C LEU A 417 -59.59 31.39 19.54
N GLU A 418 -60.30 30.80 18.58
CA GLU A 418 -59.75 29.76 17.71
C GLU A 418 -58.72 30.31 16.71
N GLU A 419 -58.97 31.49 16.13
CA GLU A 419 -58.01 32.22 15.30
C GLU A 419 -56.72 32.53 16.09
N GLU A 420 -56.85 32.99 17.34
CA GLU A 420 -55.72 33.30 18.21
C GLU A 420 -54.89 32.04 18.52
N HIS A 421 -55.54 30.94 18.87
CA HIS A 421 -54.87 29.66 19.13
C HIS A 421 -54.15 29.10 17.89
N LEU A 422 -54.77 29.18 16.70
CA LEU A 422 -54.13 28.75 15.46
C LEU A 422 -52.95 29.67 15.08
N THR A 423 -53.09 30.98 15.31
CA THR A 423 -52.03 31.96 15.07
C THR A 423 -50.82 31.70 15.96
N ASP A 424 -51.04 31.39 17.24
CA ASP A 424 -49.97 31.01 18.17
C ASP A 424 -49.28 29.71 17.75
N ARG A 425 -50.04 28.71 17.30
CA ARG A 425 -49.47 27.44 16.83
C ARG A 425 -48.62 27.61 15.57
N VAL A 426 -49.05 28.46 14.63
CA VAL A 426 -48.25 28.82 13.45
C VAL A 426 -46.97 29.56 13.85
N LYS A 427 -47.00 30.43 14.86
CA LYS A 427 -45.80 31.10 15.40
C LYS A 427 -44.79 30.08 15.95
N VAL A 428 -45.24 29.14 16.78
CA VAL A 428 -44.36 28.11 17.36
C VAL A 428 -43.68 27.28 16.27
N LEU A 429 -44.46 26.80 15.29
CA LEU A 429 -43.92 26.01 14.18
C LEU A 429 -42.95 26.80 13.31
N LYS A 430 -43.18 28.10 13.10
CA LYS A 430 -42.22 28.97 12.38
C LYS A 430 -40.91 29.13 13.15
N GLU A 431 -40.94 29.22 14.48
CA GLU A 431 -39.72 29.30 15.29
C GLU A 431 -38.95 27.97 15.34
N GLU A 432 -39.64 26.84 15.40
CA GLU A 432 -39.01 25.52 15.27
C GLU A 432 -38.36 25.31 13.91
N ALA A 433 -39.05 25.68 12.82
CA ALA A 433 -38.50 25.61 11.47
C ALA A 433 -37.24 26.49 11.32
N LYS A 434 -37.22 27.69 11.92
CA LYS A 434 -36.03 28.55 11.97
C LYS A 434 -34.89 27.91 12.75
N LYS A 435 -35.16 27.28 13.91
CA LYS A 435 -34.14 26.58 14.71
C LYS A 435 -33.52 25.43 13.91
N ILE A 436 -34.33 24.60 13.26
CA ILE A 436 -33.86 23.49 12.42
C ILE A 436 -33.01 24.03 11.26
N SER A 437 -33.47 25.08 10.58
CA SER A 437 -32.72 25.72 9.49
C SER A 437 -31.35 26.24 9.95
N LEU A 438 -31.28 26.88 11.13
CA LEU A 438 -30.03 27.33 11.72
C LEU A 438 -29.09 26.17 12.07
N SER A 439 -29.59 25.09 12.65
CA SER A 439 -28.80 23.88 12.94
C SER A 439 -28.25 23.23 11.66
N ILE A 440 -29.07 23.07 10.62
CA ILE A 440 -28.60 22.52 9.33
C ILE A 440 -27.51 23.42 8.74
N LYS A 441 -27.71 24.75 8.76
CA LYS A 441 -26.73 25.70 8.23
C LYS A 441 -25.41 25.66 9.01
N PHE A 442 -25.47 25.49 10.33
CA PHE A 442 -24.30 25.34 11.19
C PHE A 442 -23.53 24.04 10.86
N GLU A 443 -24.21 22.89 10.84
CA GLU A 443 -23.59 21.59 10.54
C GLU A 443 -22.98 21.56 9.13
N VAL A 444 -23.67 22.11 8.12
CA VAL A 444 -23.14 22.24 6.76
C VAL A 444 -21.89 23.13 6.75
N SER A 445 -21.87 24.23 7.50
CA SER A 445 -20.70 25.11 7.58
C SER A 445 -19.49 24.44 8.26
N LEU A 446 -19.73 23.62 9.28
CA LEU A 446 -18.71 22.78 9.92
C LEU A 446 -18.15 21.75 8.93
N GLY A 447 -19.03 21.06 8.21
CA GLY A 447 -18.64 20.10 7.18
C GLY A 447 -17.78 20.72 6.08
N ILE A 448 -18.18 21.87 5.54
CA ILE A 448 -17.39 22.61 4.53
C ILE A 448 -16.02 22.98 5.08
N ARG A 449 -15.94 23.45 6.33
CA ARG A 449 -14.66 23.86 6.95
C ARG A 449 -13.72 22.67 7.15
N LEU A 450 -14.24 21.52 7.57
CA LEU A 450 -13.45 20.29 7.70
C LEU A 450 -12.93 19.80 6.35
N ILE A 451 -13.77 19.82 5.31
CA ILE A 451 -13.36 19.45 3.95
C ILE A 451 -12.26 20.40 3.43
N GLN A 452 -12.38 21.71 3.68
CA GLN A 452 -11.35 22.68 3.29
C GLN A 452 -10.02 22.46 4.01
N ILE A 453 -10.04 22.12 5.30
CA ILE A 453 -8.82 21.80 6.06
C ILE A 453 -8.17 20.54 5.47
N PHE A 454 -8.97 19.51 5.19
CA PHE A 454 -8.48 18.26 4.59
C PHE A 454 -7.86 18.49 3.20
N LEU A 455 -8.51 19.27 2.34
CA LEU A 455 -7.99 19.61 1.01
C LEU A 455 -6.66 20.36 1.09
N LYS A 456 -6.54 21.33 2.00
CA LYS A 456 -5.28 22.06 2.22
C LYS A 456 -4.14 21.16 2.69
N ASP A 457 -4.42 20.21 3.60
CA ASP A 457 -3.42 19.23 4.05
C ASP A 457 -2.98 18.30 2.90
N LEU A 458 -3.93 17.90 2.05
CA LEU A 458 -3.66 17.06 0.89
C LEU A 458 -2.80 17.80 -0.16
N GLU A 459 -3.11 19.07 -0.44
CA GLU A 459 -2.32 19.94 -1.32
C GLU A 459 -0.87 20.11 -0.79
N ALA A 460 -0.71 20.33 0.51
CA ALA A 460 0.61 20.45 1.15
C ALA A 460 1.44 19.16 1.01
N LYS A 461 0.83 18.00 1.25
CA LYS A 461 1.49 16.69 1.09
C LYS A 461 1.87 16.39 -0.35
N ILE A 462 1.00 16.72 -1.32
CA ILE A 462 1.32 16.57 -2.74
C ILE A 462 2.50 17.47 -3.12
N ALA A 463 2.51 18.72 -2.67
CA ALA A 463 3.61 19.65 -2.93
C ALA A 463 4.94 19.16 -2.34
N GLU A 464 4.92 18.63 -1.12
CA GLU A 464 6.10 18.03 -0.47
C GLU A 464 6.62 16.81 -1.24
N SER A 465 5.72 15.90 -1.64
CA SER A 465 6.07 14.72 -2.44
C SER A 465 6.67 15.10 -3.80
N ASN A 466 6.09 16.10 -4.47
CA ASN A 466 6.60 16.61 -5.75
C ASN A 466 7.99 17.21 -5.59
N LYS A 467 8.22 17.99 -4.54
CA LYS A 467 9.53 18.57 -4.24
C LYS A 467 10.59 17.49 -3.99
N ALA A 468 10.26 16.47 -3.20
CA ALA A 468 11.17 15.34 -2.94
C ALA A 468 11.50 14.56 -4.23
N THR A 469 10.52 14.40 -5.12
CA THR A 469 10.73 13.75 -6.42
C THR A 469 11.62 14.61 -7.33
N GLU A 470 11.42 15.92 -7.36
CA GLU A 470 12.25 16.84 -8.15
C GLU A 470 13.71 16.84 -7.66
N GLU A 471 13.94 16.85 -6.35
CA GLU A 471 15.28 16.75 -5.75
C GLU A 471 15.96 15.42 -6.10
N SER A 472 15.23 14.31 -6.03
CA SER A 472 15.74 12.99 -6.46
C SER A 472 16.11 12.98 -7.94
N LEU A 473 15.26 13.54 -8.80
CA LEU A 473 15.50 13.59 -10.25
C LEU A 473 16.73 14.45 -10.59
N ARG A 474 16.93 15.58 -9.88
CA ARG A 474 18.14 16.40 -10.02
C ARG A 474 19.39 15.64 -9.59
N SER A 475 19.33 14.87 -8.50
CA SER A 475 20.44 14.04 -8.04
C SER A 475 20.83 12.98 -9.08
N VAL A 476 19.84 12.25 -9.61
CA VAL A 476 20.05 11.26 -10.68
C VAL A 476 20.64 11.91 -11.92
N LYS A 477 20.14 13.08 -12.34
CA LYS A 477 20.71 13.83 -13.46
C LYS A 477 22.18 14.17 -13.23
N GLN A 478 22.54 14.68 -12.05
CA GLN A 478 23.92 15.06 -11.73
C GLN A 478 24.86 13.84 -11.69
N GLN A 479 24.40 12.71 -11.15
CA GLN A 479 25.14 11.45 -11.19
C GLN A 479 25.37 10.96 -12.63
N SER A 480 24.33 11.00 -13.46
CA SER A 480 24.42 10.56 -14.86
C SER A 480 25.42 11.41 -15.67
N MET A 481 25.45 12.73 -15.45
CA MET A 481 26.43 13.63 -16.07
C MET A 481 27.86 13.30 -15.63
N SER A 482 28.07 13.06 -14.33
CA SER A 482 29.40 12.68 -13.81
C SER A 482 29.90 11.37 -14.42
N ILE A 483 29.02 10.37 -14.59
CA ILE A 483 29.36 9.09 -15.22
C ILE A 483 29.71 9.31 -16.71
N ALA A 484 28.93 10.13 -17.41
CA ALA A 484 29.19 10.45 -18.81
C ALA A 484 30.55 11.15 -19.00
N GLU A 485 30.86 12.15 -18.17
CA GLU A 485 32.15 12.84 -18.20
C GLU A 485 33.34 11.91 -17.91
N GLN A 486 33.21 11.04 -16.91
CA GLN A 486 34.24 10.03 -16.61
C GLN A 486 34.43 9.08 -17.80
N THR A 487 33.34 8.61 -18.40
CA THR A 487 33.39 7.72 -19.57
C THR A 487 34.11 8.37 -20.75
N VAL A 488 33.80 9.65 -21.04
CA VAL A 488 34.48 10.41 -22.11
C VAL A 488 35.97 10.54 -21.84
N LYS A 489 36.37 10.87 -20.60
CA LYS A 489 37.80 10.95 -20.22
C LYS A 489 38.52 9.61 -20.38
N SER A 490 37.89 8.50 -20.00
CA SER A 490 38.44 7.16 -20.18
C SER A 490 38.62 6.81 -21.66
N LEU A 491 37.65 7.14 -22.51
CA LEU A 491 37.73 6.92 -23.96
C LEU A 491 38.81 7.76 -24.62
N GLN A 492 38.97 9.04 -24.22
CA GLN A 492 40.05 9.90 -24.71
C GLN A 492 41.43 9.36 -24.34
N THR A 493 41.57 8.83 -23.12
CA THR A 493 42.82 8.22 -22.65
C THR A 493 43.14 6.95 -23.46
N LEU A 494 42.12 6.15 -23.76
CA LEU A 494 42.27 4.97 -24.61
C LEU A 494 42.70 5.35 -26.03
N ASP A 495 42.05 6.34 -26.66
CA ASP A 495 42.44 6.83 -28.01
C ASP A 495 43.90 7.29 -28.05
N ALA A 496 44.32 8.08 -27.05
CA ALA A 496 45.70 8.55 -26.94
C ALA A 496 46.71 7.38 -26.82
N ASN A 497 46.42 6.39 -25.98
CA ASN A 497 47.25 5.18 -25.85
C ASN A 497 47.31 4.39 -27.16
N THR A 498 46.18 4.27 -27.87
CA THR A 498 46.11 3.53 -29.13
C THR A 498 46.94 4.21 -30.22
N LYS A 499 46.87 5.55 -30.31
CA LYS A 499 47.73 6.35 -31.20
C LYS A 499 49.21 6.22 -30.85
N GLN A 500 49.57 6.27 -29.57
CA GLN A 500 50.96 6.11 -29.14
C GLN A 500 51.52 4.73 -29.51
N GLN A 501 50.72 3.67 -29.35
CA GLN A 501 51.09 2.33 -29.79
C GLN A 501 51.25 2.25 -31.32
N LEU A 502 50.34 2.87 -32.07
CA LEU A 502 50.42 2.91 -33.54
C LEU A 502 51.66 3.66 -34.05
N ASP A 503 51.99 4.80 -33.43
CA ASP A 503 53.21 5.57 -33.72
C ASP A 503 54.49 4.80 -33.39
N LEU A 504 54.49 4.02 -32.29
CA LEU A 504 55.58 3.11 -31.96
C LEU A 504 55.73 2.03 -33.03
N PHE A 505 54.63 1.42 -33.49
CA PHE A 505 54.66 0.45 -34.59
C PHE A 505 55.19 1.04 -35.89
N GLN A 506 54.83 2.29 -36.22
CA GLN A 506 55.32 2.98 -37.42
C GLN A 506 56.80 3.39 -37.31
N LYS A 507 57.25 3.87 -36.14
CA LYS A 507 58.66 4.25 -35.89
C LYS A 507 59.63 3.07 -35.95
N ILE A 508 59.18 1.84 -35.73
CA ILE A 508 60.03 0.65 -35.77
C ILE A 508 60.32 0.20 -37.23
N GLY A 509 59.70 0.78 -38.26
CA GLY A 509 60.04 0.47 -39.67
C GLY A 509 59.91 -1.01 -40.07
N ALA A 510 59.26 -1.82 -39.23
CA ALA A 510 59.35 -3.29 -39.24
C ALA A 510 58.79 -3.95 -40.51
N THR A 511 57.95 -3.24 -41.26
CA THR A 511 57.33 -3.78 -42.47
C THR A 511 58.25 -3.78 -43.68
N ALA A 512 59.32 -2.97 -43.70
CA ALA A 512 60.28 -2.95 -44.80
C ALA A 512 61.51 -3.83 -44.49
N GLU A 513 62.07 -3.72 -43.27
CA GLU A 513 63.37 -4.34 -42.93
C GLU A 513 63.32 -5.86 -42.65
N PHE A 514 62.15 -6.42 -42.31
CA PHE A 514 61.97 -7.88 -42.10
C PHE A 514 61.08 -8.53 -43.16
N SER A 515 60.68 -7.77 -44.19
CA SER A 515 59.85 -8.25 -45.30
C SER A 515 60.45 -9.48 -45.99
N PRO A 516 61.77 -9.55 -46.28
CA PRO A 516 62.40 -10.75 -46.84
C PRO A 516 62.26 -11.99 -45.93
N LEU A 517 62.41 -11.83 -44.61
CA LEU A 517 62.26 -12.90 -43.62
C LEU A 517 60.82 -13.43 -43.52
N VAL A 518 59.85 -12.51 -43.54
CA VAL A 518 58.42 -12.85 -43.51
C VAL A 518 57.98 -13.54 -44.82
N LYS A 519 58.52 -13.13 -45.98
CA LYS A 519 58.28 -13.78 -47.27
C LYS A 519 58.89 -15.19 -47.32
N ALA A 520 60.13 -15.36 -46.85
CA ALA A 520 60.79 -16.67 -46.78
C ALA A 520 60.05 -17.64 -45.84
N ALA A 521 59.60 -17.20 -44.67
CA ALA A 521 58.81 -18.01 -43.73
C ALA A 521 57.44 -18.45 -44.30
N ARG A 522 56.93 -17.73 -45.31
CA ARG A 522 55.70 -18.07 -46.04
C ARG A 522 55.95 -18.95 -47.28
N GLY A 523 57.19 -19.42 -47.47
CA GLY A 523 57.59 -20.28 -48.60
C GLY A 523 57.73 -19.55 -49.94
N GLN A 524 57.82 -18.21 -49.93
CA GLN A 524 58.02 -17.42 -51.14
C GLN A 524 59.51 -17.30 -51.47
N TYR A 525 59.85 -17.20 -52.76
CA TYR A 525 61.23 -16.96 -53.19
C TYR A 525 61.70 -15.57 -52.75
N VAL A 526 62.90 -15.50 -52.19
CA VAL A 526 63.53 -14.28 -51.69
C VAL A 526 64.99 -14.30 -52.13
N ASP A 527 65.49 -13.14 -52.59
CA ASP A 527 66.90 -13.00 -52.94
C ASP A 527 67.79 -13.32 -51.73
N ARG A 528 68.88 -14.04 -51.98
CA ARG A 528 69.72 -14.60 -50.90
C ARG A 528 70.40 -13.49 -50.10
N GLU A 529 70.78 -12.38 -50.74
CA GLU A 529 71.44 -11.27 -50.06
C GLU A 529 70.43 -10.43 -49.26
N ASP A 530 69.23 -10.20 -49.80
CA ASP A 530 68.14 -9.52 -49.07
C ASP A 530 67.70 -10.30 -47.82
N LEU A 531 67.68 -11.64 -47.92
CA LEU A 531 67.36 -12.50 -46.78
C LEU A 531 68.48 -12.46 -45.73
N LYS A 532 69.76 -12.54 -46.14
CA LYS A 532 70.91 -12.44 -45.23
C LYS A 532 70.92 -11.12 -44.47
N VAL A 533 70.73 -9.98 -45.14
CA VAL A 533 70.68 -8.65 -44.51
C VAL A 533 69.56 -8.59 -43.47
N SER A 534 68.39 -9.14 -43.78
CA SER A 534 67.26 -9.18 -42.85
C SER A 534 67.53 -10.08 -41.63
N VAL A 535 68.24 -11.21 -41.82
CA VAL A 535 68.61 -12.16 -40.77
C VAL A 535 69.69 -11.58 -39.85
N ILE A 536 70.73 -10.97 -40.41
CA ILE A 536 71.78 -10.27 -39.64
C ILE A 536 71.15 -9.19 -38.76
N ARG A 537 70.23 -8.40 -39.31
CA ARG A 537 69.51 -7.37 -38.55
C ARG A 537 68.64 -7.96 -37.44
N ALA A 538 67.94 -9.07 -37.70
CA ALA A 538 67.15 -9.75 -36.68
C ALA A 538 68.04 -10.31 -35.55
N MET A 539 69.19 -10.87 -35.91
CA MET A 539 70.19 -11.35 -34.96
C MET A 539 70.81 -10.21 -34.15
N GLY A 540 71.10 -9.06 -34.75
CA GLY A 540 71.56 -7.86 -34.05
C GLY A 540 70.55 -7.30 -33.04
N ILE A 541 69.25 -7.34 -33.38
CA ILE A 541 68.18 -6.99 -32.42
C ILE A 541 68.09 -8.01 -31.28
N MET A 542 68.22 -9.31 -31.57
CA MET A 542 68.25 -10.35 -30.53
C MET A 542 69.49 -10.21 -29.63
N HIS A 543 70.66 -9.93 -30.21
CA HIS A 543 71.90 -9.66 -29.50
C HIS A 543 71.77 -8.44 -28.57
N SER A 544 71.22 -7.32 -29.05
CA SER A 544 71.05 -6.10 -28.24
C SER A 544 70.01 -6.23 -27.12
N ARG A 545 69.08 -7.19 -27.21
CA ARG A 545 68.05 -7.45 -26.19
C ARG A 545 68.43 -8.52 -25.18
N LEU A 546 69.53 -9.25 -25.39
CA LEU A 546 70.03 -10.24 -24.44
C LEU A 546 70.79 -9.55 -23.30
N ASN A 547 70.49 -9.95 -22.06
CA ASN A 547 71.16 -9.44 -20.88
C ASN A 547 72.55 -10.10 -20.72
N TYR A 548 73.61 -9.30 -20.90
CA TYR A 548 75.01 -9.74 -20.92
C TYR A 548 75.44 -10.55 -19.69
N MET A 549 74.90 -10.22 -18.52
CA MET A 549 75.28 -10.88 -17.26
C MET A 549 74.71 -12.30 -17.10
N LEU A 550 73.60 -12.62 -17.79
CA LEU A 550 72.92 -13.91 -17.68
C LEU A 550 73.19 -14.82 -18.90
N ASN A 551 73.44 -14.23 -20.06
CA ASN A 551 73.46 -14.94 -21.34
C ASN A 551 74.76 -14.74 -22.15
N SER A 552 75.89 -14.44 -21.49
CA SER A 552 77.17 -14.11 -22.13
C SER A 552 77.62 -15.12 -23.18
N ARG A 553 77.47 -16.43 -22.92
CA ARG A 553 77.82 -17.49 -23.86
C ARG A 553 76.93 -17.49 -25.12
N THR A 554 75.65 -17.20 -24.96
CA THR A 554 74.68 -17.12 -26.08
C THR A 554 74.90 -15.84 -26.88
N GLN A 555 75.24 -14.75 -26.21
CA GLN A 555 75.52 -13.47 -26.82
C GLN A 555 76.80 -13.51 -27.67
N ASN A 556 77.89 -14.11 -27.15
CA ASN A 556 79.13 -14.30 -27.91
C ASN A 556 78.95 -15.19 -29.15
N LYS A 557 78.17 -16.28 -29.04
CA LYS A 557 77.85 -17.13 -30.21
C LYS A 557 77.00 -16.41 -31.25
N LEU A 558 76.07 -15.56 -30.82
CA LEU A 558 75.27 -14.73 -31.73
C LEU A 558 76.15 -13.69 -32.43
N GLN A 559 77.12 -13.11 -31.72
CA GLN A 559 78.08 -12.17 -32.29
C GLN A 559 79.01 -12.85 -33.30
N GLU A 560 79.57 -14.03 -32.98
CA GLU A 560 80.37 -14.85 -33.91
C GLU A 560 79.56 -15.19 -35.18
N ALA A 561 78.30 -15.59 -35.03
CA ALA A 561 77.44 -15.91 -36.17
C ALA A 561 77.03 -14.69 -37.00
N ILE A 562 76.92 -13.50 -36.39
CA ILE A 562 76.72 -12.23 -37.11
C ILE A 562 77.98 -11.92 -37.94
N GLU A 563 79.17 -12.02 -37.34
CA GLU A 563 80.44 -11.73 -38.00
C GLU A 563 80.76 -12.71 -39.14
N GLU A 564 80.44 -14.00 -38.97
CA GLU A 564 80.61 -15.03 -40.00
C GLU A 564 79.69 -14.75 -41.21
N LEU A 565 78.41 -14.43 -40.97
CA LEU A 565 77.44 -14.07 -42.02
C LEU A 565 77.79 -12.74 -42.71
N GLU A 566 78.34 -11.76 -41.99
CA GLU A 566 78.83 -10.49 -42.56
C GLU A 566 80.09 -10.71 -43.41
N SER A 567 80.97 -11.65 -43.03
CA SER A 567 82.19 -11.96 -43.78
C SER A 567 81.92 -12.69 -45.10
N GLU A 568 80.87 -13.51 -45.18
CA GLU A 568 80.44 -14.16 -46.42
C GLU A 568 79.86 -13.18 -47.45
N ILE A 569 79.34 -12.03 -47.02
CA ILE A 569 78.83 -10.96 -47.90
C ILE A 569 79.98 -10.20 -48.60
N LEU A 570 81.19 -10.23 -48.03
CA LEU A 570 82.36 -9.51 -48.55
C LEU A 570 83.25 -10.34 -49.50
N VAL A 571 82.97 -11.63 -49.70
CA VAL A 571 83.78 -12.55 -50.54
C VAL A 571 83.01 -13.11 -51.77
N SER A 572 81.78 -12.64 -52.02
CA SER A 572 81.02 -12.88 -53.27
C SER A 572 80.82 -11.59 -54.04
#